data_AF-A0A355A3M6-F1
#
_entry.id   AF-A0A355A3M6-F1
#
_cell.length_a   1.000
_cell.length_b   1.000
_cell.length_c   1.000
_cell.angle_alpha   90.00
_cell.angle_beta   90.00
_cell.angle_gamma   90.00
#
_symmetry.space_group_name_H-M   'P 1'
#
loop_
_entity.id
_entity.type
_entity.pdbx_description
1 polymer ?
#
loop_
_entity_poly.entity_id
_entity_poly.type
_entity_poly.pdbx_seq_one_letter_code
_entity_poly.pdbx_strand_id
1 'polypeptide(L)'
;SFISSDCGNVVIDTVKKAEDSDDIIVRIFECHNKRSEVTVTYYKEIEDVTECTLMEDEISNVAAESNQFTFTIKPYEIKTFKIKSK
;
A
#
# COMPACT_ATOMS: atom_id res chain seq x y z
N SER A 1 -11.92 -0.95 10.19
CA SER A 1 -11.35 -1.76 9.10
C SER A 1 -9.89 -2.01 9.39
N PHE A 2 -9.32 -3.13 8.90
CA PHE A 2 -7.87 -3.39 9.04
C PHE A 2 -7.05 -2.48 8.11
N ILE A 3 -7.53 -2.28 6.89
CA ILE A 3 -6.95 -1.35 5.91
C ILE A 3 -8.06 -0.88 4.96
N SER A 4 -7.96 0.34 4.43
CA SER A 4 -8.90 0.89 3.46
C SER A 4 -8.24 1.89 2.51
N SER A 5 -8.83 2.06 1.33
CA SER A 5 -8.49 3.11 0.34
C SER A 5 -9.68 4.07 0.24
N ASP A 6 -9.40 5.35 0.02
CA ASP A 6 -10.42 6.38 -0.26
C ASP A 6 -10.86 6.40 -1.75
N CYS A 7 -10.18 5.62 -2.59
CA CYS A 7 -10.32 5.70 -4.04
C CYS A 7 -11.14 4.51 -4.58
N GLY A 8 -12.32 4.80 -5.14
CA GLY A 8 -13.27 3.78 -5.60
C GLY A 8 -12.82 2.97 -6.83
N ASN A 9 -11.80 3.42 -7.57
CA ASN A 9 -11.24 2.67 -8.70
C ASN A 9 -10.02 1.80 -8.34
N VAL A 10 -9.77 1.63 -7.04
CA VAL A 10 -8.61 0.95 -6.51
C VAL A 10 -9.07 -0.18 -5.60
N VAL A 11 -8.52 -1.37 -5.84
CA VAL A 11 -8.85 -2.58 -5.10
C VAL A 11 -7.65 -3.01 -4.28
N ILE A 12 -7.86 -3.19 -2.97
CA ILE A 12 -6.89 -3.87 -2.09
C ILE A 12 -7.09 -5.36 -2.31
N ASP A 13 -6.11 -5.98 -2.97
CA ASP A 13 -6.16 -7.38 -3.41
C ASP A 13 -5.64 -8.34 -2.35
N THR A 14 -4.46 -8.03 -1.80
CA THR A 14 -3.78 -8.90 -0.84
C THR A 14 -3.38 -8.10 0.39
N VAL A 15 -3.61 -8.68 1.56
CA VAL A 15 -3.07 -8.23 2.86
C VAL A 15 -2.50 -9.45 3.57
N LYS A 16 -1.18 -9.52 3.70
CA LYS A 16 -0.49 -10.65 4.34
C LYS A 16 0.67 -10.17 5.21
N LYS A 17 1.21 -11.06 6.02
CA LYS A 17 2.51 -10.84 6.68
C LYS A 17 3.63 -10.93 5.63
N ALA A 18 4.67 -10.13 5.80
CA ALA A 18 5.93 -10.27 5.05
C ALA A 18 6.55 -11.65 5.30
N GLU A 19 7.37 -12.12 4.36
CA GLU A 19 7.96 -13.46 4.46
C GLU A 19 9.02 -13.54 5.57
N ASP A 20 9.82 -12.49 5.70
CA ASP A 20 11.00 -12.48 6.58
C ASP A 20 10.87 -11.53 7.79
N SER A 21 9.70 -10.90 7.99
CA SER A 21 9.48 -9.96 9.10
C SER A 21 8.03 -9.92 9.60
N ASP A 22 7.78 -9.15 10.67
CA ASP A 22 6.44 -8.87 11.19
C ASP A 22 5.70 -7.76 10.43
N ASP A 23 6.27 -7.27 9.34
CA ASP A 23 5.67 -6.21 8.52
C ASP A 23 4.46 -6.75 7.73
N ILE A 24 3.61 -5.83 7.26
CA ILE A 24 2.44 -6.17 6.46
C ILE A 24 2.70 -5.82 4.99
N ILE A 25 2.43 -6.79 4.12
CA ILE A 25 2.45 -6.61 2.67
C ILE A 25 1.02 -6.36 2.19
N VAL A 26 0.86 -5.27 1.47
CA VAL A 26 -0.41 -4.85 0.87
C VAL A 26 -0.22 -4.74 -0.64
N ARG A 27 -1.01 -5.50 -1.40
CA ARG A 27 -1.07 -5.37 -2.85
C ARG A 27 -2.35 -4.68 -3.27
N ILE A 28 -2.20 -3.72 -4.16
CA ILE A 28 -3.26 -2.86 -4.63
C ILE A 28 -3.18 -2.78 -6.15
N PHE A 29 -4.34 -2.75 -6.82
CA PHE A 29 -4.39 -2.51 -8.26
C PHE A 29 -5.52 -1.56 -8.67
N GLU A 30 -5.30 -0.89 -9.79
CA GLU A 30 -6.30 -0.03 -10.44
C GLU A 30 -7.13 -0.82 -11.45
N CYS A 31 -8.46 -0.67 -11.43
CA CYS A 31 -9.36 -1.53 -12.20
C CYS A 31 -10.27 -0.81 -13.21
N HIS A 32 -10.14 0.51 -13.40
CA HIS A 32 -11.01 1.31 -14.26
C HIS A 32 -10.27 2.14 -15.34
N ASN A 33 -9.02 1.82 -15.65
CA ASN A 33 -8.20 2.55 -16.63
C ASN A 33 -8.02 4.04 -16.27
N LYS A 34 -7.87 4.34 -14.98
CA LYS A 34 -7.73 5.72 -14.48
C LYS A 34 -6.42 5.93 -13.77
N ARG A 35 -5.88 7.15 -13.88
CA ARG A 35 -4.83 7.61 -12.99
C ARG A 35 -5.50 8.28 -11.79
N SER A 36 -5.13 7.87 -10.58
CA SER A 36 -5.69 8.39 -9.34
C SER A 36 -4.59 8.67 -8.32
N GLU A 37 -4.79 9.71 -7.51
CA GLU A 37 -4.15 9.82 -6.20
C GLU A 37 -4.98 9.01 -5.20
N VAL A 38 -4.31 8.25 -4.35
CA VAL A 38 -4.93 7.27 -3.45
C VAL A 38 -4.35 7.45 -2.07
N THR A 39 -5.21 7.61 -1.08
CA THR A 39 -4.82 7.58 0.33
C THR A 39 -5.26 6.27 0.95
N VAL A 40 -4.28 5.52 1.47
CA VAL A 40 -4.52 4.30 2.23
C VAL A 40 -4.51 4.62 3.72
N THR A 41 -5.52 4.15 4.44
CA THR A 41 -5.60 4.22 5.90
C THR A 41 -5.39 2.83 6.50
N TYR A 42 -4.41 2.72 7.39
CA TYR A 42 -4.08 1.50 8.12
C TYR A 42 -4.65 1.55 9.56
N TYR A 43 -4.89 0.39 10.18
CA TYR A 43 -5.55 0.34 11.49
C TYR A 43 -4.68 0.79 12.68
N LYS A 44 -3.37 0.99 12.47
CA LYS A 44 -2.38 1.39 13.48
C LYS A 44 -1.50 2.52 12.97
N GLU A 45 -0.75 3.17 13.86
CA GLU A 45 0.31 4.07 13.46
C GLU A 45 1.38 3.33 12.64
N ILE A 46 1.80 4.02 11.58
CA ILE A 46 2.81 3.56 10.64
C ILE A 46 4.15 4.10 11.11
N GLU A 47 5.14 3.22 11.21
CA GLU A 47 6.54 3.59 11.41
C GLU A 47 7.19 3.91 10.06
N ASP A 48 6.98 3.06 9.05
CA ASP A 48 7.54 3.21 7.71
C ASP A 48 6.66 2.53 6.64
N VAL A 49 6.72 3.05 5.41
CA VAL A 49 6.09 2.44 4.23
C VAL A 49 7.10 2.42 3.09
N THR A 50 7.28 1.25 2.51
CA THR A 50 8.16 1.05 1.36
C THR A 50 7.37 0.46 0.21
N GLU A 51 7.42 1.09 -0.97
CA GLU A 51 7.01 0.43 -2.21
C GLU A 51 8.01 -0.68 -2.53
N CYS A 52 7.50 -1.87 -2.85
CA CYS A 52 8.33 -3.04 -3.15
C CYS A 52 7.80 -3.83 -4.36
N THR A 53 8.62 -4.75 -4.85
CA THR A 53 8.24 -5.67 -5.93
C THR A 53 7.28 -6.75 -5.44
N LEU A 54 6.83 -7.61 -6.35
CA LEU A 54 6.07 -8.82 -6.02
C LEU A 54 6.83 -9.74 -5.03
N MET A 55 8.16 -9.72 -5.10
CA MET A 55 9.08 -10.52 -4.30
C MET A 55 9.52 -9.79 -3.02
N GLU A 56 8.85 -8.69 -2.66
CA GLU A 56 9.14 -7.88 -1.47
C GLU A 56 10.49 -7.13 -1.50
N ASP A 57 11.15 -7.09 -2.67
CA ASP A 57 12.37 -6.28 -2.85
C ASP A 57 12.01 -4.79 -2.81
N GLU A 58 12.67 -4.04 -1.92
CA GLU A 58 12.42 -2.61 -1.69
C GLU A 58 12.80 -1.75 -2.90
N ILE A 59 11.89 -0.85 -3.29
CA ILE A 59 12.07 0.08 -4.42
C ILE A 59 12.28 1.50 -3.90
N SER A 60 11.35 2.01 -3.09
CA SER A 60 11.40 3.38 -2.60
C SER A 60 10.50 3.60 -1.40
N ASN A 61 10.93 4.44 -0.46
CA ASN A 61 10.10 4.83 0.68
C ASN A 61 8.96 5.76 0.24
N VAL A 62 7.81 5.59 0.88
CA VAL A 62 6.62 6.41 0.72
C VAL A 62 6.38 7.17 2.02
N ALA A 63 6.24 8.49 1.93
CA ALA A 63 5.97 9.29 3.12
C ALA A 63 4.62 8.87 3.74
N ALA A 64 4.66 8.62 5.05
CA ALA A 64 3.48 8.31 5.84
C ALA A 64 3.27 9.38 6.91
N GLU A 65 2.01 9.68 7.20
CA GLU A 65 1.58 10.58 8.26
C GLU A 65 0.60 9.83 9.17
N SER A 66 0.97 9.66 10.44
CA SER A 66 0.20 8.88 11.42
C SER A 66 -0.07 7.44 10.94
N ASN A 67 -1.30 7.14 10.52
CA ASN A 67 -1.72 5.83 10.03
C ASN A 67 -2.08 5.83 8.54
N GLN A 68 -1.65 6.86 7.79
CA GLN A 68 -1.99 7.04 6.39
C GLN A 68 -0.75 7.24 5.53
N PHE A 69 -0.87 6.85 4.26
CA PHE A 69 0.10 7.19 3.22
C PHE A 69 -0.62 7.39 1.89
N THR A 70 -0.03 8.22 1.03
CA THR A 70 -0.62 8.61 -0.26
C THR A 70 0.33 8.31 -1.41
N PHE A 71 -0.21 7.82 -2.52
CA PHE A 71 0.55 7.56 -3.73
C PHE A 71 -0.30 7.78 -4.99
N THR A 72 0.37 7.94 -6.13
CA THR A 72 -0.30 7.92 -7.44
C THR A 72 -0.26 6.52 -8.02
N ILE A 73 -1.41 6.03 -8.50
CA ILE A 73 -1.52 4.79 -9.26
C ILE A 73 -1.95 5.10 -10.71
N LYS A 74 -1.33 4.42 -11.67
CA LYS A 74 -1.61 4.55 -13.10
C LYS A 74 -2.67 3.53 -13.54
N PRO A 75 -3.27 3.73 -14.74
CA PRO A 75 -4.21 2.78 -15.31
C PRO A 75 -3.68 1.34 -15.31
N TYR A 76 -4.45 0.41 -14.73
CA TYR A 76 -4.11 -1.01 -14.58
C TYR A 76 -2.76 -1.32 -13.88
N GLU A 77 -2.21 -0.35 -13.15
CA GLU A 77 -0.98 -0.55 -12.40
C GLU A 77 -1.26 -1.38 -11.14
N ILE A 78 -0.29 -2.22 -10.80
CA ILE A 78 -0.25 -2.95 -9.53
C ILE A 78 0.87 -2.34 -8.71
N LYS A 79 0.60 -1.99 -7.46
CA LYS A 79 1.62 -1.57 -6.49
C LYS A 79 1.58 -2.47 -5.28
N THR A 80 2.76 -2.78 -4.75
CA THR A 80 2.91 -3.53 -3.51
C THR A 80 3.62 -2.64 -2.49
N PHE A 81 3.09 -2.60 -1.28
CA PHE A 81 3.63 -1.81 -0.19
C PHE A 81 3.93 -2.73 1.00
N LYS A 82 5.10 -2.54 1.59
CA LYS A 82 5.49 -3.09 2.88
C LYS A 82 5.26 -2.01 3.94
N ILE A 83 4.47 -2.33 4.96
CA ILE A 83 4.07 -1.41 6.02
C ILE A 83 4.63 -1.94 7.34
N LYS A 84 5.48 -1.13 7.98
CA LYS A 84 5.96 -1.37 9.33
C LYS A 84 5.07 -0.61 10.31
N SER A 85 4.53 -1.34 11.29
CA SER A 85 3.70 -0.73 12.35
C SER A 85 4.59 -0.29 13.51
N LYS A 86 4.20 0.80 14.20
CA LYS A 86 4.80 1.13 15.50
C LYS A 86 4.40 0.17 16.61
#